data_AF-A0A8C4YE67-F1
#
_entry.id   AF-A0A8C4YE67-F1
#
_cell.length_a   1.000
_cell.length_b   1.000
_cell.length_c   1.000
_cell.angle_alpha   90.00
_cell.angle_beta   90.00
_cell.angle_gamma   90.00
#
_symmetry.space_group_name_H-M   'P 1'
#
loop_
_entity.id
_entity.type
_entity.pdbx_description
1 polymer ?
#
loop_
_entity_poly.entity_id
_entity_poly.type
_entity_poly.pdbx_seq_one_letter_code
_entity_poly.pdbx_strand_id
1 'polypeptide(L)'
;KTPLSLVGSLPRCWVCHLPAWLLLFLPIWSLSVGEKLLVIPLDGSHWFSMHSVVQQLWQRGHEIVAVVPEVSVWIQPSEHYTMETYSVPYTKEYLETEFKRLGHQIFTPQPFLEKMRWLKNVLDSVDCQGNL
;
A
#
# COMPACT_ATOMS: atom_id res chain seq x y z
N LYS A 1 -58.61 -9.89 -36.86
CA LYS A 1 -58.42 -9.68 -35.41
C LYS A 1 -57.33 -10.66 -34.93
N THR A 2 -56.07 -10.24 -34.89
CA THR A 2 -54.98 -10.90 -34.14
C THR A 2 -54.95 -10.30 -32.71
N PRO A 3 -54.45 -10.98 -31.66
CA PRO A 3 -53.02 -11.27 -31.46
C PRO A 3 -52.75 -12.75 -31.11
N LEU A 4 -51.74 -13.38 -31.71
CA LEU A 4 -50.36 -13.42 -31.21
C LEU A 4 -50.24 -13.97 -29.78
N SER A 5 -50.44 -15.28 -29.61
CA SER A 5 -49.77 -16.04 -28.55
C SER A 5 -48.45 -16.58 -29.10
N LEU A 6 -47.48 -15.69 -29.21
CA LEU A 6 -46.07 -16.00 -29.48
C LEU A 6 -45.40 -16.30 -28.14
N VAL A 7 -45.43 -17.55 -27.71
CA VAL A 7 -44.36 -18.11 -26.87
C VAL A 7 -43.83 -19.29 -27.67
N GLY A 8 -42.94 -18.95 -28.60
CA GLY A 8 -42.09 -19.94 -29.24
C GLY A 8 -41.25 -20.62 -28.17
N SER A 9 -41.34 -21.93 -28.10
CA SER A 9 -40.39 -22.78 -27.39
C SER A 9 -38.99 -22.43 -27.87
N LEU A 10 -38.15 -21.84 -27.00
CA LEU A 10 -36.76 -21.60 -27.34
C LEU A 10 -36.06 -22.94 -27.62
N PRO A 11 -35.20 -23.03 -28.65
CA PRO A 11 -34.48 -24.25 -28.96
C PRO A 11 -33.61 -24.67 -27.76
N ARG A 12 -33.83 -25.89 -27.28
CA ARG A 12 -33.18 -26.51 -26.11
C ARG A 12 -31.64 -26.57 -26.21
N CYS A 13 -31.07 -26.25 -27.38
CA CYS A 13 -29.64 -26.19 -27.67
C CYS A 13 -28.95 -24.90 -27.18
N TRP A 14 -29.67 -23.78 -27.06
CA TRP A 14 -29.06 -22.49 -26.65
C TRP A 14 -28.85 -22.40 -25.14
N VAL A 15 -29.69 -23.07 -24.36
CA VAL A 15 -29.64 -23.07 -22.89
C VAL A 15 -28.40 -23.81 -22.36
N CYS A 16 -27.85 -24.76 -23.12
CA CYS A 16 -26.67 -25.53 -22.73
C CYS A 16 -25.34 -24.81 -22.98
N HIS A 17 -25.30 -23.84 -23.91
CA HIS A 17 -24.08 -23.09 -24.24
C HIS A 17 -23.84 -21.86 -23.35
N LEU A 18 -24.90 -21.26 -22.82
CA LEU A 18 -24.84 -20.13 -21.89
C LEU A 18 -24.03 -20.41 -20.62
N PRO A 19 -24.24 -21.52 -19.88
CA PRO A 19 -23.43 -21.83 -18.70
C PRO A 19 -22.00 -22.19 -19.08
N ALA A 20 -21.77 -22.83 -20.24
CA ALA A 20 -20.44 -23.15 -20.73
C ALA A 20 -19.63 -21.89 -21.07
N TRP A 21 -20.24 -20.89 -21.71
CA TRP A 21 -19.61 -19.59 -21.93
C TRP A 21 -19.43 -18.82 -20.62
N LEU A 22 -20.42 -18.79 -19.73
CA LEU A 22 -20.29 -18.11 -18.44
C LEU A 22 -19.16 -18.70 -17.60
N LEU A 23 -19.01 -20.02 -17.57
CA LEU A 23 -17.90 -20.73 -16.92
C LEU A 23 -16.54 -20.47 -17.59
N LEU A 24 -16.52 -20.16 -18.89
CA LEU A 24 -15.29 -19.82 -19.62
C LEU A 24 -14.90 -18.33 -19.42
N PHE A 25 -15.86 -17.43 -19.26
CA PHE A 25 -15.64 -15.99 -19.06
C PHE A 25 -15.39 -15.59 -17.60
N LEU A 26 -15.95 -16.31 -16.62
CA LEU A 26 -15.70 -16.12 -15.19
C LEU A 26 -14.20 -16.13 -14.81
N PRO A 27 -13.38 -17.10 -15.25
CA PRO A 27 -11.94 -17.11 -14.93
C PRO A 27 -11.17 -15.95 -15.58
N ILE A 28 -11.63 -15.47 -16.73
CA ILE A 28 -11.03 -14.34 -17.47
C ILE A 28 -11.26 -13.03 -16.71
N TRP A 29 -12.43 -12.87 -16.08
CA TRP A 29 -12.72 -11.69 -15.26
C TRP A 29 -12.02 -11.72 -13.89
N SER A 30 -11.77 -12.92 -13.35
CA SER A 30 -11.02 -13.08 -12.10
C SER A 30 -9.50 -13.01 -12.27
N LEU A 31 -9.00 -13.08 -13.50
CA LEU A 31 -7.60 -12.81 -13.82
C LEU A 31 -7.38 -11.30 -13.97
N SER A 32 -7.64 -10.53 -12.91
CA SER A 32 -7.05 -9.18 -12.85
C SER A 32 -5.54 -9.36 -12.75
N VAL A 33 -4.83 -9.12 -13.84
CA VAL A 33 -3.38 -8.94 -13.80
C VAL A 33 -3.12 -7.80 -12.81
N GLY A 34 -2.55 -8.12 -11.65
CA GLY A 34 -2.25 -7.11 -10.65
C GLY A 34 -1.22 -6.16 -11.24
N GLU A 35 -1.62 -4.91 -11.46
CA GLU A 35 -0.74 -3.87 -11.98
C GLU A 35 0.45 -3.65 -11.03
N LYS A 36 1.57 -3.17 -11.60
CA LYS A 36 2.80 -2.89 -10.88
C LYS A 36 2.69 -1.59 -10.08
N LEU A 37 2.86 -1.67 -8.77
CA LEU A 37 2.73 -0.54 -7.85
C LEU A 37 4.11 -0.09 -7.34
N LEU A 38 4.34 1.22 -7.36
CA LEU A 38 5.49 1.85 -6.73
C LEU A 38 5.10 2.43 -5.37
N VAL A 39 5.90 2.14 -4.35
CA VAL A 39 5.67 2.61 -2.98
C VAL A 39 6.96 3.23 -2.45
N ILE A 40 6.86 4.41 -1.82
CA ILE A 40 8.01 5.11 -1.23
C ILE A 40 7.78 5.24 0.28
N PRO A 41 8.16 4.22 1.07
CA PRO A 41 8.00 4.25 2.52
C PRO A 41 8.99 5.19 3.22
N LEU A 42 8.58 5.64 4.40
CA LEU A 42 9.43 6.31 5.38
C LEU A 42 9.39 5.47 6.65
N ASP A 43 10.53 5.32 7.32
CA ASP A 43 10.63 4.57 8.57
C ASP A 43 9.66 5.09 9.64
N GLY A 44 9.32 4.21 10.59
CA GLY A 44 8.41 4.53 11.69
C GLY A 44 6.95 4.33 11.30
N SER A 45 6.06 5.18 11.84
CA SER A 45 4.61 4.99 11.72
C SER A 45 4.11 4.96 10.28
N HIS A 46 4.75 5.70 9.37
CA HIS A 46 4.40 5.72 7.95
C HIS A 46 4.53 4.32 7.33
N TRP A 47 5.68 3.66 7.52
CA TRP A 47 5.85 2.28 7.07
C TRP A 47 4.92 1.29 7.78
N PHE A 48 4.79 1.36 9.11
CA PHE A 48 3.94 0.41 9.85
C PHE A 48 2.48 0.45 9.40
N SER A 49 1.93 1.64 9.16
CA SER A 49 0.57 1.78 8.63
C SER A 49 0.44 1.22 7.22
N MET A 50 1.42 1.49 6.36
CA MET A 50 1.41 1.06 4.97
C MET A 50 1.71 -0.43 4.77
N HIS A 51 2.47 -1.04 5.68
CA HIS A 51 2.91 -2.43 5.58
C HIS A 51 1.74 -3.40 5.39
N SER A 52 0.66 -3.21 6.16
CA SER A 52 -0.55 -4.04 6.03
C SER A 52 -1.23 -3.91 4.66
N VAL A 53 -1.23 -2.71 4.08
CA VAL A 53 -1.80 -2.45 2.76
C VAL A 53 -0.95 -3.11 1.68
N VAL A 54 0.37 -2.98 1.77
CA VAL A 54 1.33 -3.64 0.87
C VAL A 54 1.12 -5.15 0.88
N GLN A 55 1.00 -5.76 2.05
CA GLN A 55 0.74 -7.21 2.16
C GLN A 55 -0.57 -7.62 1.48
N GLN A 56 -1.65 -6.87 1.68
CA GLN A 56 -2.94 -7.19 1.06
C GLN A 56 -2.92 -7.00 -0.46
N LEU A 57 -2.19 -6.02 -0.98
CA LEU A 57 -2.05 -5.80 -2.42
C LEU A 57 -1.22 -6.92 -3.07
N TRP A 58 -0.14 -7.34 -2.40
CA TRP A 58 0.64 -8.49 -2.83
C TRP A 58 -0.20 -9.78 -2.88
N GLN A 59 -1.01 -10.04 -1.85
CA GLN A 59 -1.93 -11.19 -1.82
C GLN A 59 -2.98 -11.17 -2.94
N ARG A 60 -3.33 -9.98 -3.45
CA ARG A 60 -4.24 -9.82 -4.60
C ARG A 60 -3.53 -9.99 -5.95
N GLY A 61 -2.24 -10.27 -5.96
CA GLY A 61 -1.45 -10.52 -7.17
C GLY A 61 -0.80 -9.27 -7.77
N HIS A 62 -0.76 -8.15 -7.06
CA HIS A 62 -0.02 -6.97 -7.51
C HIS A 62 1.49 -7.15 -7.31
N GLU A 63 2.26 -6.81 -8.33
CA GLU A 63 3.71 -6.65 -8.21
C GLU A 63 4.01 -5.31 -7.51
N ILE A 64 4.74 -5.33 -6.40
CA ILE A 64 5.03 -4.12 -5.61
C ILE A 64 6.53 -3.86 -5.63
N VAL A 65 6.91 -2.62 -5.90
CA VAL A 65 8.29 -2.12 -5.77
C VAL A 65 8.32 -1.08 -4.66
N ALA A 66 9.04 -1.36 -3.58
CA ALA A 66 9.28 -0.43 -2.49
C ALA A 66 10.63 0.26 -2.70
N VAL A 67 10.63 1.58 -2.84
CA VAL A 67 11.83 2.41 -2.94
C VAL A 67 12.15 2.96 -1.55
N VAL A 68 13.19 2.42 -0.94
CA VAL A 68 13.52 2.59 0.47
C VAL A 68 14.85 3.34 0.60
N PRO A 69 15.05 4.18 1.62
CA PRO A 69 16.39 4.71 1.89
C PRO A 69 17.39 3.56 2.08
N GLU A 70 18.62 3.73 1.58
CA GLU A 70 19.73 2.79 1.81
C GLU A 70 19.94 2.50 3.30
N VAL A 71 19.70 3.51 4.13
CA VAL A 71 19.73 3.42 5.59
C VAL A 71 18.31 3.43 6.13
N SER A 72 17.85 2.28 6.63
CA SER A 72 16.57 2.13 7.33
C SER A 72 16.69 1.35 8.64
N VAL A 73 15.74 1.59 9.56
CA VAL A 73 15.69 0.93 10.88
C VAL A 73 14.70 -0.24 10.88
N TRP A 74 13.52 -0.06 10.28
CA TRP A 74 12.40 -1.00 10.41
C TRP A 74 11.96 -1.64 9.09
N ILE A 75 12.39 -1.11 7.95
CA ILE A 75 12.06 -1.64 6.64
C ILE A 75 13.11 -2.69 6.26
N GLN A 76 12.68 -3.93 6.04
CA GLN A 76 13.58 -5.05 5.71
C GLN A 76 13.17 -5.70 4.38
N PRO A 77 14.05 -6.47 3.71
CA PRO A 77 13.65 -7.27 2.55
C PRO A 77 12.49 -8.21 2.90
N SER A 78 11.56 -8.39 1.97
CA SER A 78 10.36 -9.21 2.16
C SER A 78 9.94 -9.86 0.85
N GLU A 79 9.21 -10.97 0.91
CA GLU A 79 8.61 -11.58 -0.28
C GLU A 79 7.41 -10.77 -0.81
N HIS A 80 6.85 -9.87 0.00
CA HIS A 80 5.67 -9.08 -0.34
C HIS A 80 5.95 -7.93 -1.32
N TYR A 81 7.20 -7.61 -1.62
CA TYR A 81 7.61 -6.54 -2.54
C TYR A 81 9.07 -6.69 -2.98
N THR A 82 9.41 -6.16 -4.13
CA THR A 82 10.80 -5.92 -4.54
C THR A 82 11.32 -4.66 -3.86
N MET A 83 12.49 -4.74 -3.24
CA MET A 83 13.11 -3.60 -2.57
C MET A 83 14.16 -2.98 -3.48
N GLU A 84 14.01 -1.68 -3.75
CA GLU A 84 14.99 -0.83 -4.41
C GLU A 84 15.46 0.23 -3.42
N THR A 85 16.73 0.60 -3.45
CA THR A 85 17.28 1.58 -2.49
C THR A 85 17.76 2.87 -3.15
N TYR A 86 17.68 3.97 -2.40
CA TYR A 86 18.28 5.24 -2.78
C TYR A 86 19.22 5.77 -1.70
N SER A 87 20.31 6.40 -2.11
CA SER A 87 21.31 6.92 -1.18
C SER A 87 20.80 8.13 -0.40
N VAL A 88 21.22 8.21 0.85
CA VAL A 88 20.83 9.26 1.79
C VAL A 88 22.04 9.80 2.56
N PRO A 89 22.07 11.10 2.89
CA PRO A 89 23.22 11.74 3.52
C PRO A 89 23.23 11.57 5.06
N TYR A 90 22.82 10.42 5.58
CA TYR A 90 22.80 10.13 7.01
C TYR A 90 23.18 8.68 7.30
N THR A 91 23.73 8.42 8.48
CA THR A 91 24.10 7.06 8.91
C THR A 91 23.00 6.38 9.71
N LYS A 92 23.09 5.06 9.85
CA LYS A 92 22.13 4.28 10.64
C LYS A 92 22.15 4.67 12.10
N GLU A 93 23.33 4.94 12.64
CA GLU A 93 23.53 5.34 14.03
C GLU A 93 22.86 6.69 14.29
N TYR A 94 23.00 7.65 13.36
CA TYR A 94 22.31 8.93 13.45
C TYR A 94 20.79 8.75 13.47
N LEU A 95 20.26 7.94 12.54
CA LEU A 95 18.83 7.69 12.42
C LEU A 95 18.25 7.01 13.67
N GLU A 96 18.89 5.96 14.17
CA GLU A 96 18.49 5.29 15.41
C GLU A 96 18.56 6.20 16.64
N THR A 97 19.60 7.04 16.73
CA THR A 97 19.75 8.03 17.79
C THR A 97 18.59 9.02 17.77
N GLU A 98 18.22 9.49 16.59
CA GLU A 98 17.14 10.44 16.41
C GLU A 98 15.77 9.84 16.76
N PHE A 99 15.50 8.58 16.36
CA PHE A 99 14.29 7.88 16.77
C PHE A 99 14.20 7.70 18.30
N LYS A 100 15.30 7.35 18.97
CA LYS A 100 15.34 7.26 20.44
C LYS A 100 15.09 8.61 21.10
N ARG A 101 15.70 9.67 20.56
CA ARG A 101 15.54 11.06 21.04
C ARG A 101 14.09 11.51 20.91
N LEU A 102 13.48 11.32 19.73
CA LEU A 102 12.08 11.65 19.47
C LEU A 102 11.14 10.85 20.37
N GLY A 103 11.34 9.52 20.48
CA GLY A 103 10.55 8.68 21.37
C GLY A 103 10.60 9.17 22.82
N HIS A 104 11.80 9.44 23.34
CA HIS A 104 11.96 9.97 24.68
C HIS A 104 11.20 11.30 24.84
N GLN A 105 11.32 12.24 23.89
CA GLN A 105 10.63 13.53 23.98
C GLN A 105 9.09 13.41 23.89
N ILE A 106 8.57 12.52 23.05
CA ILE A 106 7.12 12.29 22.90
C ILE A 106 6.52 11.69 24.17
N PHE A 107 7.22 10.74 24.79
CA PHE A 107 6.71 9.96 25.93
C PHE A 107 7.12 10.50 27.29
N THR A 108 8.02 11.50 27.36
CA THR A 108 8.34 12.19 28.62
C THR A 108 7.11 12.94 29.13
N PRO A 109 6.72 12.77 30.40
CA PRO A 109 5.68 13.57 31.02
C PRO A 109 6.08 15.05 31.05
N GLN A 110 5.29 15.91 30.41
CA GLN A 110 5.49 17.36 30.40
C GLN A 110 4.14 18.07 30.51
N PRO A 111 4.12 19.32 31.02
CA PRO A 111 2.94 20.16 30.93
C PRO A 111 2.44 20.27 29.48
N PHE A 112 1.13 20.17 29.27
CA PHE A 112 0.53 20.13 27.93
C PHE A 112 1.01 21.25 27.00
N LEU A 113 1.12 22.48 27.51
CA LEU A 113 1.55 23.65 26.72
C LEU A 113 3.01 23.57 26.27
N GLU A 114 3.90 23.00 27.09
CA GLU A 114 5.30 22.79 26.72
C GLU A 114 5.41 21.71 25.65
N LYS A 115 4.64 20.62 25.82
CA LYS A 115 4.54 19.55 24.83
C LYS A 115 4.03 20.08 23.49
N MET A 116 3.02 20.94 23.49
CA MET A 116 2.48 21.56 22.27
C MET A 116 3.48 22.51 21.60
N ARG A 117 4.23 23.32 22.36
CA ARG A 117 5.30 24.16 21.81
C ARG A 117 6.40 23.34 21.16
N TRP A 118 6.84 22.27 21.83
CA TRP A 118 7.84 21.37 21.30
C TRP A 118 7.35 20.66 20.03
N LEU A 119 6.12 20.12 20.03
CA LEU A 119 5.52 19.48 18.86
C LEU A 119 5.47 20.42 17.66
N LYS A 120 5.11 21.69 17.88
CA LYS A 120 5.12 22.70 16.82
C LYS A 120 6.52 22.86 16.21
N ASN A 121 7.55 23.02 17.03
CA ASN A 121 8.94 23.15 16.56
C ASN A 121 9.40 21.91 15.77
N VAL A 122 8.95 20.71 16.17
CA VAL A 122 9.25 19.48 15.44
C VAL A 122 8.54 19.47 14.10
N LEU A 123 7.25 19.80 14.04
CA LEU A 123 6.50 19.87 12.80
C LEU A 123 7.12 20.87 11.81
N ASP A 124 7.53 22.04 12.30
CA ASP A 124 8.22 23.06 11.51
C ASP A 124 9.59 22.58 10.98
N SER A 125 10.24 21.62 11.67
CA SER A 125 11.53 21.04 11.25
C SER A 125 11.42 19.88 10.25
N VAL A 126 10.22 19.28 10.13
CA VAL A 126 9.94 18.17 9.22
C VAL A 126 9.45 18.69 7.86
N ASP A 127 9.43 20.01 7.65
CA ASP A 127 9.22 20.57 6.32
C ASP A 127 10.29 19.99 5.39
N CYS A 128 9.86 19.13 4.46
CA CYS A 128 10.75 18.51 3.51
C CYS A 128 11.31 19.63 2.64
N GLN A 129 12.47 20.17 3.02
CA GLN A 129 13.16 21.16 2.24
C GLN A 129 13.64 20.49 0.97
N GLY A 130 12.75 20.46 -0.02
CA GLY A 130 12.94 19.92 -1.35
C GLY A 130 13.86 20.80 -2.17
N ASN A 131 15.11 20.94 -1.73
CA ASN A 131 16.18 21.34 -2.62
C ASN A 131 16.80 20.08 -3.22
N LEU A 132 16.34 19.78 -4.43
CA LEU A 132 17.16 19.11 -5.44
C LEU A 132 18.38 19.98 -5.77
#